data_AF-A0A9D6DG73-F1
#
_entry.id   AF-A0A9D6DG73-F1
#
_cell.length_a   1.000
_cell.length_b   1.000
_cell.length_c   1.000
_cell.angle_alpha   90.00
_cell.angle_beta   90.00
_cell.angle_gamma   90.00
#
_symmetry.space_group_name_H-M   'P 1'
#
loop_
_entity.id
_entity.type
_entity.pdbx_description
1 polymer ?
#
loop_
_entity_poly.entity_id
_entity_poly.type
_entity_poly.pdbx_seq_one_letter_code
_entity_poly.pdbx_strand_id
1 'polypeptide(L)'
;CPHGAFLPVDMAKYRTVSGEVMAIHAAFSPLLEPVSVDEAFLDLTGTASLFGPPAAAVALIKRRIREQTGLTASAGLASNKFVAKVASDLEKPDGLVVVPPGGEAAFLAPLPVERLWGVGRVTAQALRDFGLATIGQLQAVPRPVLARRFGKHGADLADLAWGRDDRPVEPYGVPKSMGAEETFERDCRDAERLRATLRGQAERVAAELRGEGCAAARVTLKLRYAPFETLTRSVTGEPTQDGLELYRRACGLLERLDLVRPVRLIGLSASELGPAGVGQLGLFDPQAVRRERLAAVVDRLAARFGDGTVIPAALLSRRRRPD
;
A
#
# COMPACT_ATOMS: atom_id res chain seq x y z
N CYS A 1 10.23 -23.49 -13.00
CA CYS A 1 11.40 -23.76 -12.13
C CYS A 1 11.08 -24.96 -11.23
N PRO A 2 11.40 -26.20 -11.64
CA PRO A 2 11.07 -27.42 -10.88
C PRO A 2 11.78 -27.57 -9.53
N HIS A 3 12.90 -26.88 -9.32
CA HIS A 3 13.72 -26.93 -8.11
C HIS A 3 13.56 -25.69 -7.19
N GLY A 4 12.50 -24.91 -7.37
CA GLY A 4 12.26 -23.73 -6.54
C GLY A 4 12.01 -24.08 -5.08
N ALA A 5 12.72 -23.43 -4.15
CA ALA A 5 12.43 -23.50 -2.72
C ALA A 5 11.33 -22.48 -2.36
N PHE A 6 10.23 -22.95 -1.80
CA PHE A 6 9.13 -22.09 -1.34
C PHE A 6 9.20 -21.97 0.17
N LEU A 7 9.48 -20.75 0.65
CA LEU A 7 9.59 -20.46 2.07
C LEU A 7 8.29 -19.81 2.58
N PRO A 8 7.88 -20.08 3.83
CA PRO A 8 6.78 -19.36 4.44
C PRO A 8 7.12 -17.88 4.58
N VAL A 9 6.10 -17.02 4.41
CA VAL A 9 6.23 -15.57 4.56
C VAL A 9 6.31 -15.21 6.04
N ASP A 10 7.33 -14.45 6.43
CA ASP A 10 7.48 -13.89 7.77
C ASP A 10 7.34 -12.35 7.72
N MET A 11 6.08 -11.88 7.74
CA MET A 11 5.79 -10.45 7.69
C MET A 11 6.26 -9.71 8.93
N ALA A 12 6.37 -10.37 10.09
CA ALA A 12 6.86 -9.75 11.32
C ALA A 12 8.34 -9.37 11.14
N LYS A 13 9.15 -10.32 10.66
CA LYS A 13 10.55 -10.07 10.30
C LYS A 13 10.69 -8.96 9.26
N TYR A 14 9.89 -8.99 8.19
CA TYR A 14 9.97 -7.95 7.15
C TYR A 14 9.65 -6.56 7.69
N ARG A 15 8.65 -6.42 8.57
CA ARG A 15 8.33 -5.15 9.22
C ARG A 15 9.43 -4.68 10.16
N THR A 16 10.03 -5.57 10.95
CA THR A 16 11.15 -5.22 11.84
C THR A 16 12.33 -4.67 11.04
N VAL A 17 12.78 -5.40 10.02
CA VAL A 17 13.92 -4.97 9.21
C VAL A 17 13.58 -3.74 8.37
N SER A 18 12.34 -3.63 7.88
CA SER A 18 11.85 -2.41 7.24
C SER A 18 11.97 -1.20 8.17
N GLY A 19 11.55 -1.33 9.43
CA GLY A 19 11.68 -0.27 10.43
C GLY A 19 13.13 0.16 10.66
N GLU A 20 14.07 -0.79 10.72
CA GLU A 20 15.51 -0.50 10.82
C GLU A 20 16.01 0.29 9.61
N VAL A 21 15.65 -0.14 8.40
CA VAL A 21 16.03 0.55 7.16
C VAL A 21 15.41 1.95 7.10
N MET A 22 14.13 2.12 7.44
CA MET A 22 13.47 3.43 7.45
C MET A 22 14.08 4.36 8.50
N ALA A 23 14.49 3.84 9.66
CA ALA A 23 15.21 4.62 10.68
C ALA A 23 16.57 5.12 10.16
N ILE A 24 17.28 4.31 9.37
CA ILE A 24 18.52 4.75 8.69
C ILE A 24 18.21 5.92 7.75
N HIS A 25 17.17 5.83 6.91
CA HIS A 25 16.80 6.92 6.00
C HIS A 25 16.41 8.20 6.75
N ALA A 26 15.59 8.09 7.79
CA ALA A 26 15.12 9.22 8.59
C ALA A 26 16.25 10.00 9.27
N ALA A 27 17.42 9.37 9.49
CA ALA A 27 18.60 10.05 10.03
C ALA A 27 19.28 11.00 9.05
N PHE A 28 18.96 10.94 7.74
CA PHE A 28 19.57 11.79 6.70
C PHE A 28 18.66 12.94 6.27
N SER A 29 17.34 12.75 6.33
CA SER A 29 16.38 13.82 6.04
C SER A 29 15.04 13.55 6.72
N PRO A 30 14.36 14.59 7.24
CA PRO A 30 12.99 14.47 7.72
C PRO A 30 11.98 14.28 6.58
N LEU A 31 12.36 14.57 5.34
CA LEU A 31 11.53 14.40 4.15
C LEU A 31 11.72 12.98 3.61
N LEU A 32 11.07 12.03 4.28
CA LEU A 32 11.08 10.60 3.96
C LEU A 32 9.65 10.13 3.64
N GLU A 33 9.45 9.60 2.43
CA GLU A 33 8.19 9.03 1.95
C GLU A 33 8.34 7.52 1.73
N PRO A 34 7.94 6.67 2.69
CA PRO A 34 7.89 5.22 2.49
C PRO A 34 6.87 4.85 1.40
N VAL A 35 7.27 4.03 0.45
CA VAL A 35 6.42 3.54 -0.66
C VAL A 35 5.99 2.09 -0.41
N SER A 36 6.89 1.28 0.14
CA SER A 36 6.67 -0.12 0.50
C SER A 36 7.51 -0.49 1.73
N VAL A 37 7.52 -1.77 2.10
CA VAL A 37 8.39 -2.29 3.16
C VAL A 37 9.89 -2.13 2.85
N ASP A 38 10.26 -2.00 1.58
CA ASP A 38 11.64 -2.02 1.10
C ASP A 38 12.00 -0.83 0.19
N GLU A 39 11.09 0.13 0.01
CA GLU A 39 11.27 1.29 -0.87
C GLU A 39 10.79 2.57 -0.20
N ALA A 40 11.58 3.65 -0.33
CA ALA A 40 11.20 4.99 0.10
C ALA A 40 11.85 6.07 -0.78
N PHE A 41 11.23 7.25 -0.85
CA PHE A 41 11.87 8.46 -1.36
C PHE A 41 12.44 9.28 -0.21
N LEU A 42 13.57 9.92 -0.46
CA LEU A 42 14.25 10.78 0.48
C LEU A 42 14.69 12.06 -0.23
N ASP A 43 14.28 13.23 0.28
CA ASP A 43 14.77 14.51 -0.23
C ASP A 43 16.05 14.93 0.52
N LEU A 44 17.17 14.97 -0.21
CA LEU A 44 18.48 15.33 0.32
C LEU A 44 18.84 16.82 0.13
N THR A 45 17.90 17.64 -0.37
CA THR A 45 18.11 19.07 -0.58
C THR A 45 18.51 19.76 0.73
N GLY A 46 19.60 20.52 0.71
CA GLY A 46 20.11 21.23 1.88
C GLY A 46 20.88 20.38 2.90
N THR A 47 21.03 19.07 2.69
CA THR A 47 21.73 18.18 3.64
C THR A 47 23.25 18.13 3.45
N ALA A 48 23.78 18.86 2.46
CA ALA A 48 25.16 18.71 2.01
C ALA A 48 26.23 19.10 3.06
N SER A 49 25.91 20.03 3.97
CA SER A 49 26.80 20.41 5.08
C SER A 49 26.97 19.29 6.11
N LEU A 50 26.00 18.37 6.22
CA LEU A 50 26.01 17.28 7.19
C LEU A 50 26.60 15.99 6.61
N PHE A 51 26.30 15.69 5.35
CA PHE A 51 26.61 14.39 4.74
C PHE A 51 27.43 14.48 3.44
N GLY A 52 27.88 15.68 3.07
CA GLY A 52 28.56 15.93 1.80
C GLY A 52 27.60 15.95 0.60
N PRO A 53 28.12 15.96 -0.63
CA PRO A 53 27.30 15.94 -1.83
C PRO A 53 26.27 14.79 -1.82
N PRO A 54 25.08 14.95 -2.44
CA PRO A 54 24.02 13.94 -2.35
C PRO A 54 24.44 12.51 -2.73
N ALA A 55 25.32 12.34 -3.71
CA ALA A 55 25.85 11.02 -4.08
C ALA A 55 26.66 10.36 -2.94
N ALA A 56 27.44 11.14 -2.18
CA ALA A 56 28.17 10.65 -1.01
C ALA A 56 27.21 10.28 0.13
N ALA A 57 26.16 11.07 0.35
CA ALA A 57 25.12 10.76 1.32
C ALA A 57 24.40 9.44 0.99
N VAL A 58 24.04 9.21 -0.28
CA VAL A 58 23.41 7.95 -0.72
C VAL A 58 24.35 6.75 -0.55
N ALA A 59 25.64 6.91 -0.89
CA ALA A 59 26.63 5.85 -0.65
C ALA A 59 26.76 5.52 0.84
N LEU A 60 26.71 6.53 1.71
CA LEU A 60 26.72 6.36 3.16
C LEU A 60 25.46 5.64 3.68
N ILE A 61 24.28 5.99 3.16
CA ILE A 61 23.01 5.29 3.47
C ILE A 61 23.13 3.81 3.13
N LYS A 62 23.53 3.48 1.89
CA LYS A 62 23.71 2.09 1.44
C LYS A 62 24.68 1.32 2.33
N ARG A 63 25.80 1.94 2.69
CA ARG A 63 26.78 1.33 3.60
C ARG A 63 26.17 1.03 4.98
N ARG A 64 25.44 1.99 5.57
CA ARG A 64 24.77 1.80 6.86
C ARG A 64 23.72 0.68 6.82
N ILE A 65 22.93 0.61 5.74
CA ILE A 65 21.95 -0.49 5.55
C ILE A 65 22.69 -1.84 5.58
N ARG A 66 23.80 -1.95 4.83
CA ARG A 66 24.59 -3.19 4.79
C ARG A 66 25.22 -3.53 6.14
N GLU A 67 25.81 -2.56 6.82
CA GLU A 67 26.46 -2.75 8.12
C GLU A 67 25.46 -3.15 9.23
N GLN A 68 24.27 -2.58 9.23
CA GLN A 68 23.29 -2.77 10.31
C GLN A 68 22.35 -3.94 10.08
N THR A 69 21.97 -4.22 8.83
CA THR A 69 20.94 -5.24 8.51
C THR A 69 21.50 -6.46 7.75
N GLY A 70 22.73 -6.35 7.22
CA GLY A 70 23.32 -7.34 6.32
C GLY A 70 22.74 -7.33 4.90
N LEU A 71 21.77 -6.45 4.59
CA LEU A 71 21.12 -6.36 3.29
C LEU A 71 21.85 -5.40 2.34
N THR A 72 21.73 -5.65 1.03
CA THR A 72 22.10 -4.67 -0.01
C THR A 72 20.90 -3.81 -0.37
N ALA A 73 21.14 -2.55 -0.72
CA ALA A 73 20.12 -1.65 -1.28
C ALA A 73 20.59 -1.11 -2.63
N SER A 74 19.70 -0.97 -3.60
CA SER A 74 19.99 -0.22 -4.83
C SER A 74 19.34 1.16 -4.72
N ALA A 75 19.97 2.18 -5.31
CA ALA A 75 19.50 3.55 -5.18
C ALA A 75 19.59 4.31 -6.50
N GLY A 76 18.67 5.25 -6.68
CA GLY A 76 18.66 6.22 -7.76
C GLY A 76 18.69 7.62 -7.18
N LEU A 77 19.54 8.49 -7.73
CA LEU A 77 19.66 9.89 -7.32
C LEU A 77 19.38 10.77 -8.54
N ALA A 78 18.38 11.64 -8.45
CA ALA A 78 18.00 12.56 -9.52
C ALA A 78 17.39 13.84 -8.95
N SER A 79 17.02 14.78 -9.83
CA SER A 79 16.40 16.05 -9.46
C SER A 79 14.94 15.94 -8.99
N ASN A 80 14.27 14.81 -9.25
CA ASN A 80 12.89 14.56 -8.85
C ASN A 80 12.62 13.08 -8.57
N LYS A 81 11.48 12.80 -7.90
CA LYS A 81 11.09 11.45 -7.46
C LYS A 81 10.98 10.46 -8.61
N PHE A 82 10.33 10.85 -9.69
CA PHE A 82 10.11 9.95 -10.82
C PHE A 82 11.43 9.44 -11.42
N VAL A 83 12.35 10.35 -11.76
CA VAL A 83 13.61 9.96 -12.38
C VAL A 83 14.47 9.16 -11.40
N ALA A 84 14.46 9.51 -10.12
CA ALA A 84 15.14 8.74 -9.07
C ALA A 84 14.59 7.31 -8.96
N LYS A 85 13.27 7.13 -9.07
CA LYS A 85 12.64 5.79 -9.08
C LYS A 85 13.08 4.97 -10.29
N VAL A 86 13.10 5.58 -11.48
CA VAL A 86 13.57 4.88 -12.69
C VAL A 86 15.03 4.46 -12.54
N ALA A 87 15.87 5.38 -12.06
CA ALA A 87 17.30 5.15 -11.85
C ALA A 87 17.58 4.01 -10.85
N SER A 88 16.82 3.91 -9.76
CA SER A 88 17.04 2.88 -8.72
C SER A 88 16.82 1.45 -9.21
N ASP A 89 16.07 1.27 -10.30
CA ASP A 89 15.73 -0.03 -10.88
C ASP A 89 16.70 -0.54 -11.95
N LEU A 90 17.62 0.29 -12.46
CA LEU A 90 18.43 -0.06 -13.64
C LEU A 90 19.64 -0.95 -13.32
N GLU A 91 20.30 -0.72 -12.18
CA GLU A 91 21.53 -1.41 -11.79
C GLU A 91 21.33 -2.33 -10.58
N LYS A 92 20.15 -2.92 -10.43
CA LYS A 92 19.90 -3.91 -9.38
C LYS A 92 20.67 -5.21 -9.67
N PRO A 93 21.27 -5.89 -8.66
CA PRO A 93 21.32 -5.54 -7.24
C PRO A 93 22.52 -4.65 -6.86
N ASP A 94 22.41 -3.96 -5.71
CA ASP A 94 23.45 -3.12 -5.10
C ASP A 94 24.01 -1.97 -5.97
N GLY A 95 23.26 -1.51 -6.98
CA GLY A 95 23.66 -0.38 -7.83
C GLY A 95 23.38 1.01 -7.25
N LEU A 96 24.02 2.03 -7.81
CA LEU A 96 23.72 3.44 -7.57
C LEU A 96 23.77 4.19 -8.91
N VAL A 97 22.62 4.61 -9.41
CA VAL A 97 22.52 5.39 -10.64
C VAL A 97 22.29 6.86 -10.28
N VAL A 98 23.16 7.74 -10.75
CA VAL A 98 23.05 9.19 -10.56
C VAL A 98 22.70 9.85 -11.88
N VAL A 99 21.56 10.53 -11.92
CA VAL A 99 21.10 11.34 -13.05
C VAL A 99 21.33 12.81 -12.70
N PRO A 100 22.27 13.50 -13.37
CA PRO A 100 22.56 14.89 -13.08
C PRO A 100 21.38 15.80 -13.46
N PRO A 101 21.15 16.91 -12.74
CA PRO A 101 20.14 17.90 -13.09
C PRO A 101 20.28 18.38 -14.53
N GLY A 102 19.17 18.38 -15.29
CA GLY A 102 19.13 18.74 -16.71
C GLY A 102 19.45 17.58 -17.67
N GLY A 103 19.90 16.43 -17.16
CA GLY A 103 20.18 15.23 -17.94
C GLY A 103 19.00 14.25 -18.07
N GLU A 104 17.86 14.54 -17.44
CA GLU A 104 16.76 13.60 -17.22
C GLU A 104 16.14 13.14 -18.54
N ALA A 105 15.83 14.06 -19.45
CA ALA A 105 15.21 13.72 -20.73
C ALA A 105 16.09 12.81 -21.58
N ALA A 106 17.40 13.07 -21.62
CA ALA A 106 18.37 12.25 -22.34
C ALA A 106 18.56 10.88 -21.69
N PHE A 107 18.61 10.83 -20.36
CA PHE A 107 18.68 9.58 -19.59
C PHE A 107 17.47 8.68 -19.83
N LEU A 108 16.26 9.26 -19.91
CA LEU A 108 15.02 8.51 -20.12
C LEU A 108 14.83 8.04 -21.56
N ALA A 109 15.25 8.84 -22.55
CA ALA A 109 14.99 8.60 -23.97
C ALA A 109 15.25 7.15 -24.47
N PRO A 110 16.36 6.47 -24.12
CA PRO A 110 16.61 5.10 -24.61
C PRO A 110 15.78 4.03 -23.90
N LEU A 111 15.11 4.34 -22.79
CA LEU A 111 14.39 3.36 -21.99
C LEU A 111 13.04 2.97 -22.63
N PRO A 112 12.55 1.75 -22.37
CA PRO A 112 11.23 1.35 -22.83
C PRO A 112 10.13 2.09 -22.06
N VAL A 113 8.95 2.28 -22.68
CA VAL A 113 7.84 3.06 -22.10
C VAL A 113 7.33 2.50 -20.78
N GLU A 114 7.51 1.21 -20.51
CA GLU A 114 7.19 0.54 -19.23
C GLU A 114 7.96 1.10 -18.03
N ARG A 115 9.08 1.80 -18.26
CA ARG A 115 9.82 2.46 -17.19
C ARG A 115 9.14 3.74 -16.72
N LEU A 116 8.20 4.30 -17.48
CA LEU A 116 7.43 5.45 -17.02
C LEU A 116 6.52 5.06 -15.86
N TRP A 117 6.56 5.85 -14.79
CA TRP A 117 5.73 5.61 -13.62
C TRP A 117 4.25 5.75 -13.98
N GLY A 118 3.50 4.67 -13.78
CA GLY A 118 2.07 4.61 -14.09
C GLY A 118 1.78 3.88 -15.40
N VAL A 119 2.81 3.52 -16.18
CA VAL A 119 2.65 2.69 -17.37
C VAL A 119 2.64 1.21 -16.98
N GLY A 120 1.45 0.71 -16.66
CA GLY A 120 1.21 -0.73 -16.49
C GLY A 120 1.12 -1.47 -17.83
N ARG A 121 0.98 -2.81 -17.78
CA ARG A 121 0.90 -3.68 -18.98
C ARG A 121 -0.09 -3.20 -20.05
N VAL A 122 -1.26 -2.70 -19.64
CA VAL A 122 -2.32 -2.25 -20.55
C VAL A 122 -1.91 -0.96 -21.28
N THR A 123 -1.44 0.04 -20.53
CA THR A 123 -0.96 1.31 -21.11
C THR A 123 0.26 1.07 -22.01
N ALA A 124 1.20 0.24 -21.57
CA ALA A 124 2.36 -0.13 -22.36
C ALA A 124 1.98 -0.76 -23.71
N GLN A 125 0.99 -1.66 -23.70
CA GLN A 125 0.47 -2.25 -24.92
C GLN A 125 -0.19 -1.20 -25.82
N ALA A 126 -1.02 -0.33 -25.27
CA ALA A 126 -1.67 0.73 -26.04
C ALA A 126 -0.67 1.75 -26.64
N LEU A 127 0.45 2.01 -25.96
CA LEU A 127 1.56 2.82 -26.48
C LEU A 127 2.28 2.10 -27.63
N ARG A 128 2.56 0.80 -27.48
CA ARG A 128 3.15 -0.02 -28.55
C ARG A 128 2.27 -0.12 -29.78
N ASP A 129 0.96 -0.31 -29.59
CA ASP A 129 -0.03 -0.32 -30.69
C ASP A 129 -0.07 1.04 -31.42
N PHE A 130 0.36 2.12 -30.74
CA PHE A 130 0.52 3.45 -31.29
C PHE A 130 1.94 3.70 -31.88
N GLY A 131 2.78 2.67 -31.97
CA GLY A 131 4.14 2.73 -32.52
C GLY A 131 5.20 3.26 -31.55
N LEU A 132 4.89 3.35 -30.24
CA LEU A 132 5.78 3.91 -29.23
C LEU A 132 6.31 2.79 -28.32
N ALA A 133 7.56 2.38 -28.53
CA ALA A 133 8.24 1.39 -27.71
C ALA A 133 9.19 2.02 -26.68
N THR A 134 9.75 3.19 -27.00
CA THR A 134 10.73 3.91 -26.15
C THR A 134 10.20 5.26 -25.69
N ILE A 135 10.76 5.76 -24.58
CA ILE A 135 10.42 7.09 -24.06
C ILE A 135 10.86 8.18 -25.05
N GLY A 136 11.97 8.00 -25.76
CA GLY A 136 12.41 8.94 -26.80
C GLY A 136 11.43 9.07 -27.98
N GLN A 137 10.79 7.96 -28.37
CA GLN A 137 9.69 8.01 -29.35
C GLN A 137 8.48 8.77 -28.78
N LEU A 138 8.16 8.57 -27.50
CA LEU A 138 7.08 9.30 -26.83
C LEU A 138 7.36 10.80 -26.73
N GLN A 139 8.62 11.20 -26.47
CA GLN A 139 9.06 12.61 -26.44
C GLN A 139 8.81 13.34 -27.76
N ALA A 140 8.87 12.63 -28.90
CA ALA A 140 8.62 13.18 -30.22
C ALA A 140 7.12 13.41 -30.52
N VAL A 141 6.21 12.89 -29.68
CA VAL A 141 4.76 13.04 -29.87
C VAL A 141 4.28 14.33 -29.19
N PRO A 142 3.56 15.22 -29.90
CA PRO A 142 3.02 16.43 -29.29
C PRO A 142 2.07 16.13 -28.13
N ARG A 143 2.24 16.82 -27.00
CA ARG A 143 1.39 16.69 -25.80
C ARG A 143 -0.12 16.68 -26.09
N PRO A 144 -0.69 17.53 -26.97
CA PRO A 144 -2.12 17.49 -27.29
C PRO A 144 -2.57 16.17 -27.93
N VAL A 145 -1.69 15.51 -28.70
CA VAL A 145 -2.00 14.21 -29.34
C VAL A 145 -2.09 13.11 -28.28
N LEU A 146 -1.14 13.08 -27.34
CA LEU A 146 -1.16 12.12 -26.23
C LEU A 146 -2.38 12.36 -25.33
N ALA A 147 -2.68 13.62 -24.99
CA ALA A 147 -3.86 13.96 -24.20
C ALA A 147 -5.18 13.54 -24.87
N ARG A 148 -5.29 13.70 -26.20
CA ARG A 148 -6.47 13.24 -26.95
C ARG A 148 -6.61 11.72 -26.95
N ARG A 149 -5.50 10.98 -27.04
CA ARG A 149 -5.49 9.51 -27.16
C ARG A 149 -5.65 8.79 -25.82
N PHE A 150 -5.08 9.33 -24.74
CA PHE A 150 -4.98 8.71 -23.41
C PHE A 150 -5.63 9.54 -22.30
N GLY A 151 -6.34 10.62 -22.63
CA GLY A 151 -6.98 11.51 -21.67
C GLY A 151 -5.96 12.24 -20.78
N LYS A 152 -6.35 12.50 -19.53
CA LYS A 152 -5.47 13.12 -18.52
C LYS A 152 -4.11 12.41 -18.41
N HIS A 153 -4.14 11.08 -18.40
CA HIS A 153 -2.92 10.27 -18.32
C HIS A 153 -1.97 10.53 -19.50
N GLY A 154 -2.48 10.84 -20.69
CA GLY A 154 -1.65 11.22 -21.84
C GLY A 154 -0.89 12.52 -21.66
N ALA A 155 -1.50 13.50 -20.98
CA ALA A 155 -0.81 14.74 -20.63
C ALA A 155 0.32 14.47 -19.62
N ASP A 156 0.04 13.66 -18.59
CA ASP A 156 1.03 13.27 -17.59
C ASP A 156 2.19 12.48 -18.23
N LEU A 157 1.89 11.56 -19.16
CA LEU A 157 2.90 10.82 -19.92
C LEU A 157 3.82 11.72 -20.74
N ALA A 158 3.28 12.78 -21.32
CA ALA A 158 4.08 13.75 -22.07
C ALA A 158 5.06 14.46 -21.14
N ASP A 159 4.62 14.88 -19.95
CA ASP A 159 5.46 15.59 -18.99
C ASP A 159 6.53 14.64 -18.40
N LEU A 160 6.14 13.42 -18.01
CA LEU A 160 7.07 12.38 -17.53
C LEU A 160 8.09 11.93 -18.59
N ALA A 161 7.72 11.88 -19.87
CA ALA A 161 8.67 11.52 -20.93
C ALA A 161 9.88 12.48 -20.99
N TRP A 162 9.67 13.75 -20.63
CA TRP A 162 10.71 14.77 -20.53
C TRP A 162 11.34 14.87 -19.14
N GLY A 163 11.06 13.92 -18.23
CA GLY A 163 11.57 13.92 -16.86
C GLY A 163 10.96 14.99 -15.96
N ARG A 164 9.82 15.58 -16.35
CA ARG A 164 9.17 16.65 -15.58
C ARG A 164 8.21 16.02 -14.58
N ASP A 165 8.51 16.20 -13.30
CA ASP A 165 7.69 15.76 -12.18
C ASP A 165 7.87 16.74 -11.02
N ASP A 166 6.79 17.39 -10.62
CA ASP A 166 6.74 18.40 -9.55
C ASP A 166 6.24 17.84 -8.21
N ARG A 167 5.91 16.55 -8.15
CA ARG A 167 5.43 15.90 -6.92
C ARG A 167 6.53 15.94 -5.84
N PRO A 168 6.28 16.57 -4.67
CA PRO A 168 7.26 16.62 -3.60
C PRO A 168 7.41 15.25 -2.94
N VAL A 169 8.49 15.05 -2.18
CA VAL A 169 8.58 13.95 -1.21
C VAL A 169 7.63 14.28 -0.06
N GLU A 170 6.60 13.46 0.11
CA GLU A 170 5.57 13.65 1.13
C GLU A 170 5.90 12.76 2.34
N PRO A 171 6.23 13.34 3.51
CA PRO A 171 6.40 12.55 4.73
C PRO A 171 5.18 11.68 5.00
N TYR A 172 5.40 10.52 5.61
CA TYR A 172 4.31 9.60 5.95
C TYR A 172 3.16 10.33 6.67
N GLY A 173 1.97 10.24 6.07
CA GLY A 173 0.72 10.74 6.64
C GLY A 173 -0.23 9.58 6.97
N VAL A 174 -1.28 9.89 7.74
CA VAL A 174 -2.32 8.91 8.08
C VAL A 174 -2.90 8.31 6.79
N PRO A 175 -3.01 6.97 6.68
CA PRO A 175 -3.57 6.33 5.50
C PRO A 175 -4.96 6.86 5.16
N LYS A 176 -5.31 6.95 3.86
CA LYS A 176 -6.66 7.37 3.44
C LYS A 176 -7.73 6.30 3.70
N SER A 177 -7.28 5.05 3.80
CA SER A 177 -8.12 3.88 4.05
C SER A 177 -7.29 2.74 4.63
N MET A 178 -7.93 1.87 5.39
CA MET A 178 -7.37 0.61 5.89
C MET A 178 -8.24 -0.54 5.44
N GLY A 179 -7.69 -1.71 5.19
CA GLY A 179 -8.48 -2.82 4.69
C GLY A 179 -7.80 -4.17 4.80
N ALA A 180 -8.63 -5.19 4.91
CA ALA A 180 -8.20 -6.58 4.93
C ALA A 180 -9.02 -7.38 3.92
N GLU A 181 -8.36 -8.20 3.12
CA GLU A 181 -9.00 -9.07 2.13
C GLU A 181 -8.39 -10.47 2.15
N GLU A 182 -9.19 -11.46 1.79
CA GLU A 182 -8.78 -12.86 1.70
C GLU A 182 -9.16 -13.40 0.33
N THR A 183 -8.18 -13.97 -0.36
CA THR A 183 -8.43 -14.80 -1.55
C THR A 183 -8.54 -16.24 -1.09
N PHE A 184 -9.69 -16.86 -1.32
CA PHE A 184 -9.92 -18.25 -0.96
C PHE A 184 -9.18 -19.19 -1.93
N GLU A 185 -8.63 -20.28 -1.38
CA GLU A 185 -8.02 -21.35 -2.18
C GLU A 185 -9.01 -21.98 -3.16
N ARG A 186 -10.26 -22.16 -2.71
CA ARG A 186 -11.39 -22.62 -3.50
C ARG A 186 -12.52 -21.60 -3.38
N ASP A 187 -13.19 -21.33 -4.51
CA ASP A 187 -14.29 -20.36 -4.54
C ASP A 187 -15.36 -20.72 -3.50
N CYS A 188 -15.77 -19.73 -2.72
CA CYS A 188 -16.68 -19.89 -1.59
C CYS A 188 -18.12 -19.55 -1.97
N ARG A 189 -19.04 -20.48 -1.73
CA ARG A 189 -20.50 -20.25 -1.79
C ARG A 189 -21.15 -20.14 -0.40
N ASP A 190 -20.42 -20.49 0.65
CA ASP A 190 -20.94 -20.57 2.01
C ASP A 190 -21.01 -19.18 2.65
N ALA A 191 -22.24 -18.71 2.89
CA ALA A 191 -22.51 -17.43 3.52
C ALA A 191 -22.02 -17.34 4.97
N GLU A 192 -21.98 -18.45 5.72
CA GLU A 192 -21.42 -18.45 7.08
C GLU A 192 -19.90 -18.27 7.03
N ARG A 193 -19.21 -18.96 6.12
CA ARG A 193 -17.77 -18.77 5.91
C ARG A 193 -17.43 -17.35 5.48
N LEU A 194 -18.22 -16.75 4.58
CA LEU A 194 -18.04 -15.35 4.17
C LEU A 194 -18.20 -14.38 5.36
N ARG A 195 -19.22 -14.58 6.18
CA ARG A 195 -19.45 -13.78 7.39
C ARG A 195 -18.34 -13.96 8.43
N ALA A 196 -17.89 -15.19 8.68
CA ALA A 196 -16.75 -15.44 9.56
C ALA A 196 -15.47 -14.76 9.07
N THR A 197 -15.22 -14.78 7.75
CA THR A 197 -14.09 -14.10 7.12
C THR A 197 -14.17 -12.59 7.33
N LEU A 198 -15.33 -11.98 7.04
CA LEU A 198 -15.58 -10.56 7.30
C LEU A 198 -15.40 -10.20 8.77
N ARG A 199 -15.77 -11.09 9.71
CA ARG A 199 -15.60 -10.86 11.14
C ARG A 199 -14.13 -10.71 11.52
N GLY A 200 -13.27 -11.59 11.00
CA GLY A 200 -11.82 -11.50 11.21
C GLY A 200 -11.22 -10.24 10.58
N GLN A 201 -11.62 -9.92 9.35
CA GLN A 201 -11.18 -8.72 8.64
C GLN A 201 -11.60 -7.44 9.38
N ALA A 202 -12.83 -7.37 9.89
CA ALA A 202 -13.33 -6.22 10.64
C ALA A 202 -12.53 -5.97 11.93
N GLU A 203 -12.20 -7.02 12.69
CA GLU A 203 -11.38 -6.87 13.90
C GLU A 203 -9.96 -6.42 13.59
N ARG A 204 -9.36 -6.94 12.51
CA ARG A 204 -8.03 -6.51 12.07
C ARG A 204 -8.04 -5.04 11.67
N VAL A 205 -8.99 -4.62 10.83
CA VAL A 205 -9.12 -3.21 10.41
C VAL A 205 -9.39 -2.31 11.62
N ALA A 206 -10.19 -2.76 12.58
CA ALA A 206 -10.47 -2.01 13.80
C ALA A 206 -9.22 -1.84 14.68
N ALA A 207 -8.38 -2.88 14.81
CA ALA A 207 -7.12 -2.79 15.53
C ALA A 207 -6.13 -1.83 14.83
N GLU A 208 -6.05 -1.88 13.49
CA GLU A 208 -5.24 -0.95 12.69
C GLU A 208 -5.72 0.51 12.87
N LEU A 209 -7.03 0.76 12.83
CA LEU A 209 -7.62 2.08 13.09
C LEU A 209 -7.24 2.61 14.49
N ARG A 210 -7.37 1.78 15.52
CA ARG A 210 -7.00 2.16 16.90
C ARG A 210 -5.51 2.41 17.05
N GLY A 211 -4.66 1.64 16.37
CA GLY A 211 -3.21 1.82 16.36
C GLY A 211 -2.79 3.18 15.81
N GLU A 212 -3.48 3.67 14.77
CA GLU A 212 -3.27 5.00 14.19
C GLU A 212 -4.10 6.11 14.86
N GLY A 213 -4.84 5.80 15.94
CA GLY A 213 -5.69 6.76 16.64
C GLY A 213 -6.80 7.37 15.77
N CYS A 214 -7.35 6.60 14.83
CA CYS A 214 -8.34 7.05 13.86
C CYS A 214 -9.66 6.26 13.96
N ALA A 215 -10.74 6.87 13.49
CA ALA A 215 -12.05 6.24 13.28
C ALA A 215 -12.49 6.41 11.81
N ALA A 216 -13.31 5.49 11.30
CA ALA A 216 -13.73 5.50 9.91
C ALA A 216 -15.25 5.66 9.76
N ALA A 217 -15.69 6.56 8.88
CA ALA A 217 -17.11 6.77 8.59
C ALA A 217 -17.64 5.77 7.55
N ARG A 218 -16.82 5.42 6.55
CA ARG A 218 -17.23 4.59 5.42
C ARG A 218 -16.65 3.19 5.48
N VAL A 219 -17.52 2.19 5.38
CA VAL A 219 -17.17 0.77 5.20
C VAL A 219 -17.49 0.34 3.78
N THR A 220 -16.52 -0.30 3.13
CA THR A 220 -16.62 -0.85 1.78
C THR A 220 -16.44 -2.36 1.81
N LEU A 221 -17.45 -3.09 1.34
CA LEU A 221 -17.38 -4.50 1.01
C LEU A 221 -16.85 -4.66 -0.42
N LYS A 222 -15.85 -5.52 -0.58
CA LYS A 222 -15.31 -5.95 -1.87
C LYS A 222 -15.56 -7.44 -2.05
N LEU A 223 -16.12 -7.81 -3.18
CA LEU A 223 -16.22 -9.19 -3.64
C LEU A 223 -15.51 -9.32 -4.98
N ARG A 224 -14.85 -10.45 -5.20
CA ARG A 224 -14.34 -10.83 -6.52
C ARG A 224 -14.85 -12.21 -6.89
N TYR A 225 -15.47 -12.32 -8.05
CA TYR A 225 -15.92 -13.58 -8.65
C TYR A 225 -14.85 -14.11 -9.62
N ALA A 226 -14.89 -15.40 -9.97
CA ALA A 226 -14.18 -15.89 -11.15
C ALA A 226 -14.93 -15.46 -12.43
N PRO A 227 -14.28 -14.94 -13.49
CA PRO A 227 -12.84 -14.79 -13.74
C PRO A 227 -12.27 -13.38 -13.44
N PHE A 228 -12.27 -12.94 -12.18
CA PHE A 228 -11.73 -11.67 -11.64
C PHE A 228 -12.63 -10.43 -11.76
N GLU A 229 -13.93 -10.60 -12.00
CA GLU A 229 -14.90 -9.51 -11.90
C GLU A 229 -15.02 -9.03 -10.45
N THR A 230 -14.81 -7.73 -10.21
CA THR A 230 -14.82 -7.14 -8.87
C THR A 230 -16.09 -6.31 -8.67
N LEU A 231 -16.79 -6.57 -7.56
CA LEU A 231 -17.96 -5.83 -7.11
C LEU A 231 -17.62 -5.12 -5.80
N THR A 232 -17.90 -3.83 -5.71
CA THR A 232 -17.78 -3.06 -4.47
C THR A 232 -19.11 -2.46 -4.06
N ARG A 233 -19.41 -2.48 -2.76
CA ARG A 233 -20.53 -1.77 -2.15
C ARG A 233 -20.03 -1.05 -0.90
N SER A 234 -20.57 0.12 -0.61
CA SER A 234 -20.16 0.89 0.56
C SER A 234 -21.35 1.47 1.30
N VAL A 235 -21.17 1.68 2.59
CA VAL A 235 -22.10 2.42 3.44
C VAL A 235 -21.31 3.41 4.27
N THR A 236 -21.84 4.62 4.40
CA THR A 236 -21.31 5.67 5.27
C THR A 236 -22.22 5.79 6.48
N GLY A 237 -21.64 5.92 7.66
CA GLY A 237 -22.36 6.20 8.90
C GLY A 237 -21.46 6.96 9.87
N GLU A 238 -21.82 6.96 11.16
CA GLU A 238 -20.99 7.59 12.17
C GLU A 238 -19.57 6.98 12.20
N PRO A 239 -18.51 7.80 12.34
CA PRO A 239 -17.15 7.31 12.47
C PRO A 239 -17.02 6.31 13.62
N THR A 240 -16.40 5.16 13.34
CA THR A 240 -16.19 4.12 14.34
C THR A 240 -14.84 3.42 14.17
N GLN A 241 -14.35 2.90 15.29
CA GLN A 241 -13.21 2.00 15.37
C GLN A 241 -13.60 0.69 16.09
N ASP A 242 -14.91 0.41 16.22
CA ASP A 242 -15.46 -0.83 16.80
C ASP A 242 -15.56 -1.91 15.70
N GLY A 243 -14.80 -3.00 15.86
CA GLY A 243 -14.78 -4.11 14.92
C GLY A 243 -16.14 -4.79 14.75
N LEU A 244 -17.01 -4.77 15.76
CA LEU A 244 -18.37 -5.30 15.64
C LEU A 244 -19.26 -4.41 14.77
N GLU A 245 -19.12 -3.10 14.88
CA GLU A 245 -19.88 -2.16 14.06
C GLU A 245 -19.42 -2.21 12.60
N LEU A 246 -18.11 -2.24 12.36
CA LEU A 246 -17.55 -2.45 11.00
C LEU A 246 -18.07 -3.75 10.38
N TYR A 247 -18.06 -4.84 11.16
CA TYR A 247 -18.59 -6.13 10.74
C TYR A 247 -20.08 -6.07 10.38
N ARG A 248 -20.91 -5.46 11.23
CA ARG A 248 -22.36 -5.33 10.98
C ARG A 248 -22.64 -4.57 9.69
N ARG A 249 -21.93 -3.45 9.47
CA ARG A 249 -22.04 -2.68 8.23
C ARG A 249 -21.68 -3.52 7.00
N ALA A 250 -20.58 -4.26 7.06
CA ALA A 250 -20.16 -5.14 5.96
C ALA A 250 -21.16 -6.30 5.71
N CYS A 251 -21.71 -6.91 6.76
CA CYS A 251 -22.75 -7.93 6.63
C CYS A 251 -24.04 -7.38 6.03
N GLY A 252 -24.49 -6.19 6.46
CA GLY A 252 -25.66 -5.55 5.86
C GLY A 252 -25.47 -5.21 4.37
N LEU A 253 -24.22 -4.94 3.94
CA LEU A 253 -23.89 -4.82 2.52
C LEU A 253 -23.92 -6.17 1.80
N LEU A 254 -23.42 -7.24 2.43
CA LEU A 254 -23.39 -8.59 1.88
C LEU A 254 -24.81 -9.15 1.68
N GLU A 255 -25.71 -8.93 2.65
CA GLU A 255 -27.10 -9.42 2.62
C GLU A 255 -27.95 -8.78 1.52
N ARG A 256 -27.56 -7.59 1.05
CA ARG A 256 -28.20 -6.91 -0.09
C ARG A 256 -27.75 -7.46 -1.44
N LEU A 257 -26.80 -8.38 -1.45
CA LEU A 257 -26.26 -8.98 -2.67
C LEU A 257 -26.84 -10.37 -2.86
N ASP A 258 -27.31 -10.61 -4.08
CA ASP A 258 -27.66 -11.96 -4.50
C ASP A 258 -26.37 -12.70 -4.89
N LEU A 259 -25.92 -13.61 -4.03
CA LEU A 259 -24.67 -14.39 -4.20
C LEU A 259 -24.89 -15.56 -5.17
N VAL A 260 -25.28 -15.25 -6.40
CA VAL A 260 -25.54 -16.22 -7.47
C VAL A 260 -24.26 -16.96 -7.91
N ARG A 261 -23.10 -16.32 -7.74
CA ARG A 261 -21.78 -16.84 -8.16
C ARG A 261 -20.87 -17.14 -6.96
N PRO A 262 -20.02 -18.19 -7.05
CA PRO A 262 -18.97 -18.43 -6.08
C PRO A 262 -18.00 -17.25 -5.94
N VAL A 263 -17.67 -16.89 -4.71
CA VAL A 263 -16.77 -15.78 -4.37
C VAL A 263 -15.33 -16.29 -4.27
N ARG A 264 -14.41 -15.72 -5.07
CA ARG A 264 -12.97 -15.98 -5.01
C ARG A 264 -12.27 -15.17 -3.92
N LEU A 265 -12.67 -13.91 -3.74
CA LEU A 265 -12.12 -13.02 -2.72
C LEU A 265 -13.22 -12.21 -2.06
N ILE A 266 -13.12 -12.02 -0.75
CA ILE A 266 -13.92 -11.09 0.03
C ILE A 266 -13.00 -10.15 0.82
N GLY A 267 -13.36 -8.88 0.90
CA GLY A 267 -12.60 -7.88 1.64
C GLY A 267 -13.47 -6.81 2.28
N LEU A 268 -12.96 -6.25 3.36
CA LEU A 268 -13.52 -5.11 4.07
C LEU A 268 -12.48 -4.00 4.07
N SER A 269 -12.89 -2.79 3.69
CA SER A 269 -12.06 -1.59 3.81
C SER A 269 -12.82 -0.46 4.52
N ALA A 270 -12.13 0.22 5.43
CA ALA A 270 -12.55 1.40 6.16
C ALA A 270 -11.88 2.64 5.54
N SER A 271 -12.64 3.70 5.31
CA SER A 271 -12.19 4.95 4.68
C SER A 271 -12.93 6.16 5.27
N GLU A 272 -12.58 7.36 4.82
CA GLU A 272 -12.97 8.63 5.48
C GLU A 272 -12.49 8.61 6.94
N LEU A 273 -11.17 8.44 7.07
CA LEU A 273 -10.51 8.39 8.37
C LEU A 273 -10.48 9.79 8.97
N GLY A 274 -10.84 9.89 10.24
CA GLY A 274 -10.70 11.10 11.05
C GLY A 274 -10.18 10.75 12.44
N PRO A 275 -9.78 11.75 13.25
CA PRO A 275 -9.29 11.52 14.60
C PRO A 275 -10.26 10.68 15.43
N ALA A 276 -9.73 9.74 16.21
CA ALA A 276 -10.50 9.01 17.21
C ALA A 276 -10.85 9.96 18.39
N GLY A 277 -11.87 10.80 18.21
CA GLY A 277 -12.43 11.75 19.19
C GLY A 277 -12.86 13.04 18.48
N VAL A 278 -14.04 13.65 18.65
CA VAL A 278 -14.95 13.79 19.80
C VAL A 278 -16.38 13.77 19.24
N GLY A 279 -16.79 12.69 18.58
CA GLY A 279 -18.22 12.45 18.38
C GLY A 279 -18.79 12.24 19.77
N GLN A 280 -19.65 13.16 20.24
CA GLN A 280 -20.33 13.15 21.54
C GLN A 280 -20.38 11.72 22.09
N LEU A 281 -19.42 11.35 22.96
CA LEU A 281 -19.30 10.03 23.57
C LEU A 281 -20.72 9.63 23.87
N GLY A 282 -21.24 8.62 23.17
CA GLY A 282 -22.68 8.39 23.13
C GLY A 282 -23.21 8.43 24.54
N LEU A 283 -23.78 9.59 24.93
CA LEU A 283 -24.43 9.76 26.23
C LEU A 283 -25.61 8.76 26.32
N PHE A 284 -25.90 8.11 25.19
CA PHE A 284 -27.00 7.23 24.88
C PHE A 284 -26.59 5.78 24.53
N ASP A 285 -25.30 5.40 24.47
CA ASP A 285 -24.90 3.96 24.35
C ASP A 285 -23.68 3.57 25.23
N PRO A 286 -23.90 3.26 26.52
CA PRO A 286 -22.88 2.72 27.43
C PRO A 286 -22.21 1.42 26.94
N GLN A 287 -22.88 0.65 26.08
CA GLN A 287 -22.34 -0.62 25.58
C GLN A 287 -21.24 -0.38 24.54
N ALA A 288 -21.38 0.64 23.68
CA ALA A 288 -20.34 1.00 22.71
C ALA A 288 -19.02 1.39 23.40
N VAL A 289 -19.10 2.28 24.39
CA VAL A 289 -17.94 2.71 25.19
C VAL A 289 -17.27 1.52 25.88
N ARG A 290 -18.05 0.59 26.41
CA ARG A 290 -17.52 -0.63 27.04
C ARG A 290 -16.81 -1.54 26.02
N ARG A 291 -17.37 -1.70 24.82
CA ARG A 291 -16.76 -2.51 23.74
C ARG A 291 -15.45 -1.91 23.28
N GLU A 292 -15.36 -0.61 23.10
CA GLU A 292 -14.10 0.06 22.71
C GLU A 292 -13.01 -0.12 23.75
N ARG A 293 -13.33 0.08 25.04
CA ARG A 293 -12.38 -0.18 26.13
C ARG A 293 -11.92 -1.63 26.17
N LEU A 294 -12.82 -2.58 25.95
CA LEU A 294 -12.49 -4.00 25.88
C LEU A 294 -11.58 -4.29 24.68
N ALA A 295 -11.87 -3.74 23.50
CA ALA A 295 -11.08 -3.91 22.29
C ALA A 295 -9.64 -3.38 22.50
N ALA A 296 -9.48 -2.20 23.10
CA ALA A 296 -8.16 -1.66 23.45
C ALA A 296 -7.39 -2.51 24.47
N VAL A 297 -8.07 -3.27 25.33
CA VAL A 297 -7.42 -4.25 26.21
C VAL A 297 -6.98 -5.47 25.41
N VAL A 298 -7.84 -5.98 24.53
CA VAL A 298 -7.53 -7.11 23.64
C VAL A 298 -6.32 -6.80 22.76
N ASP A 299 -6.25 -5.62 22.16
CA ASP A 299 -5.11 -5.21 21.32
C ASP A 299 -3.81 -5.18 22.11
N ARG A 300 -3.84 -4.66 23.36
CA ARG A 300 -2.66 -4.65 24.23
C ARG A 300 -2.20 -6.07 24.59
N LEU A 301 -3.14 -7.01 24.75
CA LEU A 301 -2.80 -8.42 24.97
C LEU A 301 -2.20 -9.02 23.69
N ALA A 302 -2.77 -8.76 22.52
CA ALA A 302 -2.23 -9.23 21.24
C ALA A 302 -0.82 -8.67 20.98
N ALA A 303 -0.58 -7.38 21.22
CA ALA A 303 0.73 -6.76 21.08
C ALA A 303 1.80 -7.38 22.01
N ARG A 304 1.40 -7.84 23.20
CA ARG A 304 2.33 -8.41 24.20
C ARG A 304 2.55 -9.91 24.04
N PHE A 305 1.51 -10.66 23.68
CA PHE A 305 1.50 -12.13 23.70
C PHE A 305 1.37 -12.77 22.32
N GLY A 306 1.21 -11.95 21.28
CA GLY A 306 1.02 -12.38 19.90
C GLY A 306 -0.45 -12.42 19.48
N ASP A 307 -0.65 -12.32 18.17
CA ASP A 307 -1.96 -12.43 17.53
C ASP A 307 -2.62 -13.78 17.86
N GLY A 308 -3.94 -13.78 18.05
CA GLY A 308 -4.69 -15.00 18.36
C GLY A 308 -4.80 -15.35 19.84
N THR A 309 -4.12 -14.61 20.74
CA THR A 309 -4.21 -14.80 22.21
C THR A 309 -5.65 -14.65 22.72
N VAL A 310 -6.36 -13.65 22.20
CA VAL A 310 -7.80 -13.44 22.44
C VAL A 310 -8.45 -13.17 21.11
N ILE A 311 -9.41 -14.00 20.73
CA ILE A 311 -10.17 -13.84 19.49
C ILE A 311 -11.67 -13.86 19.77
N PRO A 312 -12.49 -13.19 18.95
CA PRO A 312 -13.93 -13.37 18.99
C PRO A 312 -14.30 -14.86 18.92
N ALA A 313 -15.22 -15.32 19.76
CA ALA A 313 -15.63 -16.72 19.81
C ALA A 313 -16.13 -17.25 18.45
N ALA A 314 -16.70 -16.38 17.61
CA ALA A 314 -17.14 -16.71 16.25
C ALA A 314 -15.98 -17.12 15.31
N LEU A 315 -14.73 -16.77 15.63
CA LEU A 315 -13.54 -17.15 14.88
C LEU A 315 -12.87 -18.42 15.42
N LEU A 316 -13.35 -18.97 16.54
CA LEU A 316 -12.90 -20.29 17.00
C LEU A 316 -13.43 -21.32 16.00
N SER A 317 -12.52 -21.90 15.21
CA SER A 317 -12.85 -23.08 14.41
C SER A 317 -13.50 -24.10 15.32
N ARG A 318 -14.77 -24.45 15.08
CA ARG A 318 -15.36 -25.66 15.66
C ARG A 318 -14.50 -26.82 15.14
N ARG A 319 -13.52 -27.27 15.94
CA ARG A 319 -12.88 -28.57 15.73
C ARG A 319 -14.03 -29.57 15.68
N ARG A 320 -14.41 -30.02 14.48
CA ARG A 320 -15.24 -31.22 14.34
C ARG A 320 -14.48 -32.31 15.09
N ARG A 321 -15.08 -32.83 16.15
CA ARG A 321 -14.59 -34.06 16.78
C ARG A 321 -14.54 -35.12 15.67
N PRO A 322 -13.42 -35.83 15.49
CA PRO A 322 -13.47 -37.07 14.74
C PRO A 322 -14.36 -38.03 15.55
N ASP A 323 -15.41 -38.54 14.90
CA ASP A 323 -16.06 -39.78 15.31
C ASP A 323 -15.11 -40.96 15.03
#